data_AF-G3NSL5-F1
#
_entry.id   AF-G3NSL5-F1
#
_cell.length_a   1.000
_cell.length_b   1.000
_cell.length_c   1.000
_cell.angle_alpha   90.00
_cell.angle_beta   90.00
_cell.angle_gamma   90.00
#
_symmetry.space_group_name_H-M   'P 1'
#
loop_
_entity.id
_entity.type
_entity.pdbx_description
1 polymer ?
#
loop_
_entity_poly.entity_id
_entity_poly.type
_entity_poly.pdbx_seq_one_letter_code
_entity_poly.pdbx_strand_id
1 'polypeptide(L)'
;LLIMTVCFPLFPGFIHTCGGTLKGRNGTIESPGFPYGYPNGANCTWVIVAEEGSRIHIVFKSFAVEEEYDFLSLYDGHPHPANFRTRLTGFTIPAPVTSSGSIFSLRLTSDFAVSAHGFKVAYEELRSSSCGNPGVPPKGILNGTQFNVGGKIRYRCVTGYVLDGHSLLTCVTTAAGVSVWDFPVPICRAEDTCGGTLRGSSGLISSFDIPSSLGTSGECKWTILADPGDTISLVFTEFQMEEKSDYLEVEGSEPTTIW
;
A
#
# COMPACT_ATOMS: atom_id res chain seq x y z
N LEU A 1 6.11 16.04 67.03
CA LEU A 1 5.57 15.91 65.66
C LEU A 1 6.74 15.74 64.70
N LEU A 2 7.00 14.52 64.24
CA LEU A 2 7.93 14.28 63.13
C LEU A 2 7.16 14.53 61.84
N ILE A 3 7.60 15.49 61.03
CA ILE A 3 7.08 15.68 59.67
C ILE A 3 7.88 14.71 58.79
N MET A 4 7.28 13.57 58.42
CA MET A 4 7.82 12.73 57.35
C MET A 4 7.55 13.42 56.02
N THR A 5 8.56 14.09 55.48
CA THR A 5 8.56 14.53 54.09
C THR A 5 8.80 13.31 53.21
N VAL A 6 7.75 12.82 52.56
CA VAL A 6 7.83 11.76 51.57
C VAL A 6 8.47 12.37 50.31
N CYS A 7 9.79 12.22 50.17
CA CYS A 7 10.47 12.54 48.92
C CYS A 7 10.15 11.39 47.95
N PHE A 8 9.16 11.59 47.08
CA PHE A 8 8.94 10.71 45.94
C PHE A 8 10.20 10.79 45.06
N PRO A 9 10.88 9.66 44.77
CA PRO A 9 11.89 9.67 43.73
C PRO A 9 11.21 10.12 42.44
N LEU A 10 11.76 11.18 41.83
CA LEU A 10 11.49 11.52 40.44
C LEU A 10 11.90 10.28 39.63
N PHE A 11 10.94 9.40 39.33
CA PHE A 11 11.10 8.54 38.18
C PHE A 11 11.25 9.49 36.99
N PRO A 12 12.29 9.35 36.15
CA PRO A 12 12.31 10.02 34.87
C PRO A 12 11.12 9.45 34.10
N GLY A 13 9.97 10.13 34.21
CA GLY A 13 8.84 9.92 33.33
C GLY A 13 9.42 9.99 31.93
N PHE A 14 9.30 8.88 31.20
CA PHE A 14 9.71 8.80 29.82
C PHE A 14 9.01 9.95 29.08
N ILE A 15 9.73 11.03 28.80
CA ILE A 15 9.32 11.99 27.80
C ILE A 15 9.47 11.22 26.50
N HIS A 16 8.41 10.57 26.04
CA HIS A 16 8.37 10.01 24.69
C HIS A 16 8.33 11.20 23.72
N THR A 17 9.49 11.76 23.41
CA THR A 17 9.63 12.65 22.26
C THR A 17 9.23 11.83 21.03
N CYS A 18 8.01 12.06 20.54
CA CYS A 18 7.55 11.39 19.35
C CYS A 18 7.89 12.24 18.13
N GLY A 19 8.58 11.64 17.16
CA GLY A 19 9.13 12.36 16.01
C GLY A 19 10.59 12.77 16.16
N GLY A 20 11.02 13.69 15.30
CA GLY A 20 12.38 14.22 15.24
C GLY A 20 13.05 14.01 13.89
N THR A 21 14.26 14.57 13.76
CA THR A 21 15.07 14.44 12.53
C THR A 21 16.04 13.28 12.67
N LEU A 22 15.99 12.37 11.71
CA LEU A 22 16.82 11.18 11.65
C LEU A 22 17.86 11.36 10.55
N LYS A 23 19.13 11.14 10.91
CA LYS A 23 20.27 11.18 9.99
C LYS A 23 21.03 9.87 10.10
N GLY A 24 21.49 9.35 8.97
CA GLY A 24 22.29 8.12 8.92
C GLY A 24 21.87 7.22 7.76
N ARG A 25 22.76 6.28 7.41
CA ARG A 25 22.60 5.36 6.28
C ARG A 25 21.46 4.36 6.45
N ASN A 26 21.03 4.10 7.67
CA ASN A 26 19.87 3.30 7.99
C ASN A 26 19.35 3.65 9.38
N GLY A 27 18.17 3.15 9.71
CA GLY A 27 17.59 3.30 11.03
C GLY A 27 16.22 2.64 11.14
N THR A 28 15.60 2.80 12.29
CA THR A 28 14.28 2.24 12.59
C THR A 28 13.44 3.30 13.29
N ILE A 29 12.17 3.37 12.91
CA ILE A 29 11.16 4.24 13.49
C ILE A 29 10.07 3.34 14.05
N GLU A 30 9.72 3.59 15.30
CA GLU A 30 8.60 2.94 15.97
C GLU A 30 7.62 4.03 16.41
N SER A 31 6.32 3.76 16.27
CA SER A 31 5.31 4.61 16.89
C SER A 31 5.50 4.64 18.41
N PRO A 32 5.15 5.74 19.10
CA PRO A 32 5.23 5.79 20.55
C PRO A 32 4.42 4.65 21.18
N GLY A 33 4.94 4.03 22.24
CA GLY A 33 4.25 2.92 22.91
C GLY A 33 4.22 1.59 22.15
N PHE A 34 4.83 1.47 20.96
CA PHE A 34 4.95 0.20 20.23
C PHE A 34 5.62 -0.89 21.10
N PRO A 35 5.14 -2.15 21.10
CA PRO A 35 4.00 -2.69 20.34
C PRO A 35 2.66 -2.63 21.09
N TYR A 36 2.60 -1.94 22.24
CA TYR A 36 1.43 -1.92 23.12
C TYR A 36 0.35 -0.91 22.69
N GLY A 37 0.70 0.01 21.80
CA GLY A 37 -0.21 0.94 21.15
C GLY A 37 0.24 2.40 21.30
N TYR A 38 -0.12 3.21 20.31
CA TYR A 38 0.20 4.63 20.31
C TYR A 38 -0.80 5.44 21.15
N PRO A 39 -0.38 6.58 21.73
CA PRO A 39 -1.26 7.41 22.53
C PRO A 39 -2.30 8.10 21.65
N ASN A 40 -3.51 8.29 22.18
CA ASN A 40 -4.52 9.11 21.55
C ASN A 40 -4.05 10.59 21.51
N GLY A 41 -4.49 11.34 20.50
CA GLY A 41 -4.07 12.70 20.20
C GLY A 41 -2.62 12.79 19.73
N ALA A 42 -2.01 11.69 19.27
CA ALA A 42 -0.65 11.68 18.77
C ALA A 42 -0.53 12.57 17.53
N ASN A 43 0.49 13.42 17.51
CA ASN A 43 0.87 14.17 16.32
C ASN A 43 2.40 14.16 16.22
N CYS A 44 2.91 13.07 15.67
CA CYS A 44 4.33 12.74 15.71
C CYS A 44 4.90 12.80 14.30
N THR A 45 5.93 13.61 14.09
CA THR A 45 6.53 13.80 12.76
C THR A 45 8.00 13.42 12.77
N TRP A 46 8.37 12.47 11.92
CA TRP A 46 9.76 12.06 11.69
C TRP A 46 10.21 12.56 10.33
N VAL A 47 11.39 13.18 10.28
CA VAL A 47 12.02 13.66 9.04
C VAL A 47 13.33 12.91 8.84
N ILE A 48 13.39 12.07 7.82
CA ILE A 48 14.60 11.32 7.47
C ILE A 48 15.38 12.15 6.46
N VAL A 49 16.68 12.34 6.72
CA VAL A 49 17.59 13.10 5.86
C VAL A 49 18.78 12.23 5.48
N ALA A 50 18.88 11.88 4.19
CA ALA A 50 19.98 11.14 3.58
C ALA A 50 21.07 12.07 3.03
N GLU A 51 22.19 11.48 2.60
CA GLU A 51 23.21 12.19 1.82
C GLU A 51 22.60 12.77 0.52
N GLU A 52 23.15 13.90 0.05
CA GLU A 52 22.69 14.54 -1.17
C GLU A 52 22.87 13.60 -2.39
N GLY A 53 21.83 13.49 -3.21
CA GLY A 53 21.81 12.57 -4.36
C GLY A 53 21.46 11.11 -4.02
N SER A 54 21.41 10.75 -2.74
CA SER A 54 20.85 9.47 -2.28
C SER A 54 19.32 9.57 -2.10
N ARG A 55 18.64 8.44 -2.22
CA ARG A 55 17.22 8.29 -1.89
C ARG A 55 17.06 7.51 -0.59
N ILE A 56 15.84 7.42 -0.09
CA ILE A 56 15.49 6.75 1.14
C ILE A 56 14.53 5.62 0.78
N HIS A 57 14.90 4.39 1.12
CA HIS A 57 14.06 3.22 0.97
C HIS A 57 13.44 2.86 2.32
N ILE A 58 12.11 2.80 2.36
CA ILE A 58 11.28 2.60 3.55
C ILE A 58 10.67 1.21 3.47
N VAL A 59 10.82 0.42 4.54
CA VAL A 59 10.29 -0.95 4.65
C VAL A 59 9.49 -1.08 5.93
N PHE A 60 8.19 -1.37 5.80
CA PHE A 60 7.31 -1.66 6.92
C PHE A 60 7.61 -3.06 7.49
N LYS A 61 7.85 -3.16 8.79
CA LYS A 61 8.08 -4.41 9.53
C LYS A 61 6.85 -4.84 10.31
N SER A 62 6.08 -3.87 10.81
CA SER A 62 4.79 -4.05 11.47
C SER A 62 3.92 -2.84 11.17
N PHE A 63 2.62 -3.04 11.02
CA PHE A 63 1.68 -1.97 10.76
C PHE A 63 0.30 -2.31 11.31
N ALA A 64 -0.17 -1.50 12.26
CA ALA A 64 -1.50 -1.56 12.83
C ALA A 64 -1.86 -0.14 13.26
N VAL A 65 -2.66 0.55 12.45
CA VAL A 65 -3.17 1.90 12.71
C VAL A 65 -4.69 1.83 12.57
N GLU A 66 -5.43 2.50 13.45
CA GLU A 66 -6.89 2.44 13.45
C GLU A 66 -7.49 2.94 12.13
N GLU A 67 -8.37 2.13 11.53
CA GLU A 67 -9.06 2.43 10.28
C GLU A 67 -9.97 3.64 10.44
N GLU A 68 -10.09 4.44 9.37
CA GLU A 68 -10.98 5.61 9.27
C GLU A 68 -10.67 6.83 10.15
N TYR A 69 -9.99 6.66 11.29
CA TYR A 69 -9.74 7.74 12.27
C TYR A 69 -8.27 8.12 12.40
N ASP A 70 -7.38 7.12 12.37
CA ASP A 70 -5.95 7.32 12.57
C ASP A 70 -5.15 7.07 11.31
N PHE A 71 -4.03 7.79 11.19
CA PHE A 71 -3.31 7.85 9.93
C PHE A 71 -1.81 7.97 10.09
N LEU A 72 -1.08 7.13 9.35
CA LEU A 72 0.32 7.37 9.02
C LEU A 72 0.40 8.03 7.64
N SER A 73 0.70 9.33 7.62
CA SER A 73 0.88 10.11 6.40
C SER A 73 2.35 10.07 5.95
N LEU A 74 2.59 9.81 4.68
CA LEU A 74 3.91 9.79 4.07
C LEU A 74 4.11 11.02 3.17
N TYR A 75 5.31 11.62 3.24
CA TYR A 75 5.68 12.78 2.44
C TYR A 75 7.01 12.55 1.73
N ASP A 76 7.03 12.79 0.42
CA ASP A 76 8.24 12.69 -0.40
C ASP A 76 9.06 13.99 -0.33
N GLY A 77 9.51 14.30 0.89
CA GLY A 77 10.20 15.54 1.23
C GLY A 77 9.90 15.95 2.68
N HIS A 78 10.04 17.24 2.98
CA HIS A 78 9.61 17.83 4.24
C HIS A 78 8.08 17.68 4.42
N PRO A 79 7.55 17.67 5.67
CA PRO A 79 6.14 17.42 5.98
C PRO A 79 5.26 18.62 5.60
N HIS A 80 5.11 18.84 4.30
CA HIS A 80 4.38 19.93 3.67
C HIS A 80 3.33 19.35 2.71
N PRO A 81 2.13 19.96 2.57
CA PRO A 81 1.09 19.46 1.67
C PRO A 81 1.55 19.20 0.23
N ALA A 82 2.46 20.04 -0.29
CA ALA A 82 3.03 19.88 -1.64
C ALA A 82 3.86 18.58 -1.81
N ASN A 83 4.36 18.01 -0.72
CA ASN A 83 5.13 16.77 -0.73
C ASN A 83 4.29 15.55 -0.30
N PHE A 84 2.98 15.72 -0.07
CA PHE A 84 2.12 14.64 0.39
C PHE A 84 2.08 13.50 -0.64
N ARG A 85 2.34 12.28 -0.18
CA ARG A 85 2.37 11.10 -1.04
C ARG A 85 1.15 10.21 -0.85
N THR A 86 0.91 9.76 0.37
CA THR A 86 -0.22 8.88 0.68
C THR A 86 -0.49 8.85 2.19
N ARG A 87 -1.63 8.28 2.53
CA ARG A 87 -2.08 8.05 3.90
C ARG A 87 -2.36 6.57 4.09
N LEU A 88 -1.81 6.00 5.15
CA LEU A 88 -1.90 4.58 5.46
C LEU A 88 -2.68 4.38 6.75
N THR A 89 -3.53 3.36 6.75
CA THR A 89 -4.30 2.90 7.91
C THR A 89 -4.63 1.40 7.78
N GLY A 90 -5.14 0.79 8.84
CA GLY A 90 -5.48 -0.63 8.93
C GLY A 90 -4.33 -1.50 9.44
N PHE A 91 -4.50 -2.81 9.23
CA PHE A 91 -3.66 -3.85 9.82
C PHE A 91 -2.81 -4.62 8.78
N THR A 92 -2.91 -4.24 7.52
CA THR A 92 -2.12 -4.85 6.44
C THR A 92 -0.78 -4.15 6.31
N ILE A 93 0.31 -4.92 6.27
CA ILE A 93 1.65 -4.38 6.07
C ILE A 93 1.75 -3.71 4.68
N PRO A 94 2.04 -2.40 4.60
CA PRO A 94 2.17 -1.69 3.33
C PRO A 94 3.40 -2.14 2.54
N ALA A 95 3.34 -1.95 1.22
CA ALA A 95 4.49 -2.16 0.35
C ALA A 95 5.65 -1.21 0.69
N PRO A 96 6.91 -1.61 0.45
CA PRO A 96 8.06 -0.72 0.56
C PRO A 96 7.94 0.51 -0.32
N VAL A 97 8.51 1.61 0.13
CA VAL A 97 8.42 2.92 -0.54
C VAL A 97 9.80 3.49 -0.72
N THR A 98 10.12 3.93 -1.93
CA THR A 98 11.38 4.66 -2.22
C THR A 98 11.06 6.14 -2.46
N SER A 99 11.76 7.04 -1.80
CA SER A 99 11.64 8.49 -2.00
C SER A 99 12.19 8.93 -3.36
N SER A 100 11.75 10.08 -3.85
CA SER A 100 12.31 10.70 -5.06
C SER A 100 13.58 11.49 -4.79
N GLY A 101 13.79 11.96 -3.55
CA GLY A 101 14.95 12.74 -3.13
C GLY A 101 15.56 12.29 -1.80
N SER A 102 16.44 13.11 -1.24
CA SER A 102 17.19 12.82 -0.01
C SER A 102 16.44 13.10 1.29
N ILE A 103 15.16 13.51 1.22
CA ILE A 103 14.33 13.81 2.39
C ILE A 103 13.00 13.06 2.25
N PHE A 104 12.59 12.40 3.31
CA PHE A 104 11.31 11.71 3.40
C PHE A 104 10.74 11.85 4.81
N SER A 105 9.45 12.15 4.93
CA SER A 105 8.82 12.37 6.23
C SER A 105 7.65 11.45 6.47
N LEU A 106 7.49 11.04 7.72
CA LEU A 106 6.36 10.25 8.23
C LEU A 106 5.65 11.07 9.29
N ARG A 107 4.32 11.11 9.26
CA ARG A 107 3.51 11.76 10.30
C ARG A 107 2.40 10.85 10.78
N LEU A 108 2.48 10.45 12.04
CA LEU A 108 1.37 9.78 12.74
C LEU A 108 0.44 10.86 13.27
N THR A 109 -0.83 10.76 12.93
CA THR A 109 -1.91 11.57 13.51
C THR A 109 -2.98 10.64 14.02
N SER A 110 -3.32 10.75 15.30
CA SER A 110 -4.42 9.99 15.89
C SER A 110 -5.49 10.90 16.48
N ASP A 111 -6.71 10.38 16.59
CA ASP A 111 -7.86 11.05 17.21
C ASP A 111 -7.83 10.92 18.75
N PHE A 112 -8.95 11.17 19.45
CA PHE A 112 -8.99 11.16 20.91
C PHE A 112 -9.27 9.79 21.55
N ALA A 113 -9.59 8.75 20.79
CA ALA A 113 -10.06 7.48 21.34
C ALA A 113 -9.70 6.29 20.45
N VAL A 114 -9.44 5.14 21.08
CA VAL A 114 -9.02 3.91 20.39
C VAL A 114 -7.64 4.06 19.75
N SER A 115 -6.83 3.01 19.85
CA SER A 115 -5.54 2.94 19.19
C SER A 115 -5.20 1.49 18.90
N ALA A 116 -4.47 1.29 17.82
CA ALA A 116 -3.92 -0.01 17.47
C ALA A 116 -2.47 -0.15 17.98
N HIS A 117 -1.86 -1.32 17.76
CA HIS A 117 -0.49 -1.62 18.22
C HIS A 117 0.60 -0.70 17.65
N GLY A 118 0.27 0.07 16.60
CA GLY A 118 1.17 1.00 15.94
C GLY A 118 2.02 0.37 14.85
N PHE A 119 3.14 0.99 14.54
CA PHE A 119 3.98 0.58 13.42
C PHE A 119 5.46 0.52 13.78
N LYS A 120 6.17 -0.31 13.03
CA LYS A 120 7.63 -0.38 13.01
C LYS A 120 8.11 -0.32 11.58
N VAL A 121 8.94 0.66 11.29
CA VAL A 121 9.47 0.95 9.96
C VAL A 121 10.99 0.92 10.01
N ALA A 122 11.62 0.22 9.08
CA ALA A 122 13.05 0.33 8.83
C ALA A 122 13.27 1.24 7.62
N TYR A 123 14.27 2.11 7.68
CA TYR A 123 14.70 2.88 6.51
C TYR A 123 16.17 2.62 6.22
N GLU A 124 16.54 2.74 4.95
CA GLU A 124 17.91 2.70 4.49
C GLU A 124 18.15 3.72 3.39
N GLU A 125 19.39 4.19 3.30
CA GLU A 125 19.86 5.08 2.27
C GLU A 125 20.15 4.27 1.00
N LEU A 126 19.48 4.65 -0.07
CA LEU A 126 19.54 4.00 -1.36
C LEU A 126 20.41 4.82 -2.31
N ARG A 127 21.56 4.23 -2.67
CA ARG A 127 22.48 4.82 -3.67
C ARG A 127 21.83 4.87 -5.05
N SER A 128 22.34 5.75 -5.91
CA SER A 128 21.89 5.92 -7.30
C SER A 128 22.00 4.64 -8.14
N SER A 129 22.83 3.66 -7.75
CA SER A 129 22.99 2.38 -8.43
C SER A 129 21.98 1.29 -8.03
N SER A 130 21.03 1.58 -7.13
CA SER A 130 20.06 0.61 -6.63
C SER A 130 18.62 1.12 -6.71
N CYS A 131 17.72 0.27 -7.20
CA CYS A 131 16.29 0.55 -7.28
C CYS A 131 15.54 0.31 -5.96
N GLY A 132 16.20 -0.36 -4.99
CA GLY A 132 15.59 -0.78 -3.74
C GLY A 132 14.72 -2.02 -3.93
N ASN A 133 14.39 -2.71 -2.83
CA ASN A 133 13.52 -3.87 -2.89
C ASN A 133 12.06 -3.41 -3.11
N PRO A 134 11.44 -3.71 -4.26
CA PRO A 134 10.08 -3.23 -4.54
C PRO A 134 9.01 -3.88 -3.66
N GLY A 135 9.36 -4.92 -2.90
CA GLY A 135 8.45 -5.64 -2.01
C GLY A 135 7.73 -6.79 -2.71
N VAL A 136 6.81 -7.42 -1.98
CA VAL A 136 6.00 -8.51 -2.49
C VAL A 136 4.54 -8.11 -2.34
N PRO A 137 3.74 -8.08 -3.43
CA PRO A 137 2.33 -7.77 -3.32
C PRO A 137 1.61 -8.87 -2.53
N PRO A 138 0.45 -8.59 -1.91
CA PRO A 138 -0.35 -9.61 -1.26
C PRO A 138 -0.60 -10.80 -2.20
N LYS A 139 -0.41 -12.02 -1.69
CA LYS A 139 -0.56 -13.28 -2.47
C LYS A 139 0.43 -13.42 -3.64
N GLY A 140 1.42 -12.53 -3.74
CA GLY A 140 2.52 -12.60 -4.68
C GLY A 140 3.72 -13.37 -4.12
N ILE A 141 4.59 -13.77 -5.04
CA ILE A 141 5.89 -14.37 -4.79
C ILE A 141 6.90 -13.66 -5.68
N LEU A 142 7.98 -13.18 -5.06
CA LEU A 142 9.10 -12.52 -5.73
C LEU A 142 10.28 -13.48 -5.87
N ASN A 143 10.75 -13.69 -7.10
CA ASN A 143 11.95 -14.45 -7.42
C ASN A 143 13.06 -13.49 -7.88
N GLY A 144 14.13 -13.38 -7.09
CA GLY A 144 15.32 -12.57 -7.39
C GLY A 144 15.76 -11.74 -6.18
N THR A 145 17.07 -11.50 -6.08
CA THR A 145 17.69 -10.78 -4.94
C THR A 145 18.61 -9.63 -5.38
N GLN A 146 18.74 -9.40 -6.68
CA GLN A 146 19.58 -8.36 -7.25
C GLN A 146 18.74 -7.12 -7.56
N PHE A 147 18.86 -6.08 -6.72
CA PHE A 147 18.12 -4.83 -6.85
C PHE A 147 18.96 -3.65 -7.39
N ASN A 148 20.20 -3.93 -7.81
CA ASN A 148 21.08 -2.95 -8.45
C ASN A 148 20.77 -2.83 -9.94
N VAL A 149 21.25 -1.75 -10.57
CA VAL A 149 21.09 -1.52 -12.03
C VAL A 149 21.49 -2.76 -12.84
N GLY A 150 20.62 -3.15 -13.78
CA GLY A 150 20.74 -4.37 -14.58
C GLY A 150 20.13 -5.61 -13.93
N GLY A 151 19.83 -5.56 -12.63
CA GLY A 151 19.16 -6.63 -11.89
C GLY A 151 17.75 -6.89 -12.42
N LYS A 152 17.36 -8.16 -12.46
CA LYS A 152 16.06 -8.61 -12.94
C LYS A 152 15.37 -9.45 -11.87
N ILE A 153 14.09 -9.18 -11.65
CA ILE A 153 13.26 -9.89 -10.69
C ILE A 153 11.97 -10.34 -11.35
N ARG A 154 11.45 -11.50 -10.94
CA ARG A 154 10.25 -12.09 -11.50
C ARG A 154 9.16 -12.26 -10.45
N TYR A 155 7.95 -11.82 -10.75
CA TYR A 155 6.77 -12.07 -9.94
C TYR A 155 5.95 -13.23 -10.47
N ARG A 156 5.32 -13.93 -9.54
CA ARG A 156 4.25 -14.91 -9.76
C ARG A 156 3.27 -14.83 -8.60
N CYS A 157 2.08 -15.37 -8.77
CA CYS A 157 1.11 -15.48 -7.68
C CYS A 157 1.13 -16.89 -7.09
N VAL A 158 0.60 -17.02 -5.87
CA VAL A 158 0.23 -18.33 -5.31
C VAL A 158 -0.92 -18.94 -6.12
N THR A 159 -1.14 -20.25 -5.99
CA THR A 159 -2.24 -20.95 -6.66
C THR A 159 -3.61 -20.31 -6.36
N GLY A 160 -4.48 -20.22 -7.37
CA GLY A 160 -5.80 -19.56 -7.28
C GLY A 160 -5.76 -18.04 -7.44
N TYR A 161 -4.62 -17.49 -7.84
CA TYR A 161 -4.45 -16.07 -8.13
C TYR A 161 -3.73 -15.88 -9.47
N VAL A 162 -4.19 -14.91 -10.25
CA VAL A 162 -3.64 -14.51 -11.54
C VAL A 162 -2.86 -13.21 -11.40
N LEU A 163 -1.71 -13.14 -12.05
CA LEU A 163 -0.86 -11.95 -12.04
C LEU A 163 -1.39 -10.90 -13.02
N ASP A 164 -1.73 -9.73 -12.50
CA ASP A 164 -2.10 -8.54 -13.24
C ASP A 164 -0.90 -7.57 -13.30
N GLY A 165 -0.30 -7.43 -14.48
CA GLY A 165 0.87 -6.58 -14.75
C GLY A 165 2.10 -7.33 -15.24
N HIS A 166 3.27 -6.68 -15.16
CA HIS A 166 4.52 -7.23 -15.68
C HIS A 166 5.12 -8.29 -14.73
N SER A 167 5.30 -9.50 -15.25
CA SER A 167 5.93 -10.58 -14.48
C SER A 167 7.43 -10.44 -14.31
N LEU A 168 8.11 -9.61 -15.12
CA LEU A 168 9.56 -9.40 -15.06
C LEU A 168 9.85 -7.90 -14.97
N LEU A 169 10.50 -7.49 -13.89
CA LEU A 169 10.98 -6.11 -13.68
C LEU A 169 12.50 -6.07 -13.81
N THR A 170 13.00 -5.01 -14.43
CA THR A 170 14.43 -4.72 -14.59
C THR A 170 14.76 -3.39 -13.93
N CYS A 171 15.82 -3.37 -13.12
CA CYS A 171 16.32 -2.12 -12.54
C CYS A 171 17.12 -1.36 -13.61
N VAL A 172 16.57 -0.23 -14.06
CA VAL A 172 17.14 0.57 -15.15
C VAL A 172 17.59 1.94 -14.63
N THR A 173 18.49 2.59 -15.34
CA THR A 173 18.89 3.98 -15.03
C THR A 173 18.12 4.93 -15.93
N THR A 174 17.42 5.91 -15.34
CA THR A 174 16.71 6.94 -16.09
C THR A 174 17.67 7.95 -16.72
N ALA A 175 17.18 8.77 -17.66
CA ALA A 175 17.95 9.87 -18.24
C ALA A 175 18.48 10.88 -17.20
N ALA A 176 17.82 10.97 -16.04
CA ALA A 176 18.23 11.80 -14.91
C ALA A 176 19.33 11.15 -14.04
N GLY A 177 19.85 9.98 -14.40
CA GLY A 177 20.90 9.27 -13.65
C GLY A 177 20.39 8.55 -12.39
N VAL A 178 19.07 8.43 -12.25
CA VAL A 178 18.41 7.80 -11.09
C VAL A 178 17.95 6.40 -11.47
N SER A 179 18.26 5.38 -10.66
CA SER A 179 17.85 4.00 -10.93
C SER A 179 16.42 3.71 -10.47
N VAL A 180 15.57 3.18 -11.34
CA VAL A 180 14.17 2.83 -11.01
C VAL A 180 13.81 1.51 -11.65
N TRP A 181 12.79 0.85 -11.10
CA TRP A 181 12.18 -0.29 -11.78
C TRP A 181 11.44 0.19 -13.03
N ASP A 182 11.64 -0.52 -14.14
CA ASP A 182 11.00 -0.24 -15.43
C ASP A 182 9.47 -0.33 -15.40
N PHE A 183 8.93 -1.19 -14.54
CA PHE A 183 7.50 -1.37 -14.31
C PHE A 183 7.14 -1.28 -12.81
N PRO A 184 5.89 -0.91 -12.47
CA PRO A 184 5.40 -0.99 -11.10
C PRO A 184 5.26 -2.45 -10.64
N VAL A 185 5.12 -2.63 -9.32
CA VAL A 185 4.84 -3.95 -8.72
C VAL A 185 3.47 -4.44 -9.22
N PRO A 186 3.38 -5.68 -9.75
CA PRO A 186 2.11 -6.24 -10.22
C PRO A 186 1.17 -6.59 -9.06
N ILE A 187 -0.09 -6.89 -9.38
CA ILE A 187 -1.12 -7.26 -8.41
C ILE A 187 -1.51 -8.72 -8.64
N CYS A 188 -1.70 -9.49 -7.55
CA CYS A 188 -2.26 -10.84 -7.64
C CYS A 188 -3.76 -10.78 -7.33
N ARG A 189 -4.60 -11.03 -8.35
CA ARG A 189 -6.07 -11.09 -8.21
C ARG A 189 -6.51 -12.53 -8.08
N ALA A 190 -7.53 -12.79 -7.26
CA ALA A 190 -8.08 -14.14 -7.16
C ALA A 190 -8.69 -14.55 -8.51
N GLU A 191 -8.49 -15.81 -8.89
CA GLU A 191 -8.97 -16.38 -10.15
C GLU A 191 -10.52 -16.48 -10.18
N ASP A 192 -11.16 -16.44 -9.00
CA ASP A 192 -12.59 -16.73 -8.81
C ASP A 192 -13.37 -15.67 -7.98
N THR A 193 -12.99 -14.40 -8.04
CA THR A 193 -13.84 -13.30 -7.52
C THR A 193 -14.54 -12.59 -8.68
N CYS A 194 -15.83 -12.27 -8.52
CA CYS A 194 -16.57 -11.58 -9.56
C CYS A 194 -16.02 -10.17 -9.81
N GLY A 195 -15.90 -9.79 -11.09
CA GLY A 195 -15.36 -8.51 -11.53
C GLY A 195 -13.90 -8.55 -12.03
N GLY A 196 -13.56 -7.66 -12.96
CA GLY A 196 -12.27 -7.64 -13.64
C GLY A 196 -12.27 -6.80 -14.92
N THR A 197 -11.11 -6.71 -15.60
CA THR A 197 -11.00 -5.98 -16.86
C THR A 197 -10.69 -6.93 -18.02
N LEU A 198 -11.55 -6.96 -19.03
CA LEU A 198 -11.36 -7.73 -20.24
C LEU A 198 -10.74 -6.86 -21.34
N ARG A 199 -9.68 -7.38 -21.95
CA ARG A 199 -9.01 -6.82 -23.13
C ARG A 199 -8.83 -7.92 -24.16
N GLY A 200 -9.26 -7.68 -25.40
CA GLY A 200 -9.17 -8.64 -26.49
C GLY A 200 -10.34 -8.53 -27.46
N SER A 201 -10.28 -9.29 -28.56
CA SER A 201 -11.32 -9.29 -29.60
C SER A 201 -12.62 -10.00 -29.19
N SER A 202 -12.58 -10.82 -28.13
CA SER A 202 -13.72 -11.54 -27.56
C SER A 202 -13.39 -12.04 -26.15
N GLY A 203 -14.42 -12.38 -25.36
CA GLY A 203 -14.28 -12.94 -24.01
C GLY A 203 -15.61 -13.49 -23.48
N LEU A 204 -15.57 -14.24 -22.39
CA LEU A 204 -16.75 -14.77 -21.70
C LEU A 204 -16.79 -14.21 -20.27
N ILE A 205 -17.96 -13.71 -19.86
CA ILE A 205 -18.24 -13.27 -18.48
C ILE A 205 -19.26 -14.24 -17.90
N SER A 206 -19.02 -14.76 -16.70
CA SER A 206 -19.97 -15.62 -16.00
C SER A 206 -20.01 -15.32 -14.50
N SER A 207 -21.19 -15.49 -13.89
CA SER A 207 -21.43 -15.38 -12.45
C SER A 207 -21.31 -16.72 -11.71
N PHE A 208 -21.06 -17.83 -12.42
CA PHE A 208 -21.43 -19.19 -11.99
C PHE A 208 -20.44 -19.90 -11.03
N ASP A 209 -19.29 -19.33 -10.71
CA ASP A 209 -18.30 -19.97 -9.80
C ASP A 209 -18.30 -19.41 -8.36
N ILE A 210 -19.42 -18.82 -7.91
CA ILE A 210 -19.57 -18.42 -6.51
C ILE A 210 -20.18 -19.60 -5.73
N PRO A 211 -19.40 -20.37 -4.92
CA PRO A 211 -20.01 -21.31 -3.99
C PRO A 211 -20.87 -20.52 -3.01
N SER A 212 -22.15 -20.88 -2.94
CA SER A 212 -23.23 -20.28 -2.12
C SER A 212 -23.00 -20.29 -0.59
N SER A 213 -21.78 -20.57 -0.14
CA SER A 213 -21.35 -20.60 1.26
C SER A 213 -20.37 -19.48 1.62
N LEU A 214 -19.89 -18.67 0.67
CA LEU A 214 -19.11 -17.46 0.94
C LEU A 214 -20.03 -16.25 0.84
N GLY A 215 -20.75 -15.99 1.92
CA GLY A 215 -21.56 -14.78 2.04
C GLY A 215 -20.67 -13.53 1.93
N THR A 216 -20.81 -12.78 0.85
CA THR A 216 -20.58 -11.33 0.82
C THR A 216 -21.52 -10.71 -0.20
N SER A 217 -22.34 -9.76 0.25
CA SER A 217 -23.03 -8.79 -0.60
C SER A 217 -21.97 -7.93 -1.29
N GLY A 218 -21.60 -8.26 -2.51
CA GLY A 218 -20.53 -7.58 -3.22
C GLY A 218 -20.96 -7.27 -4.64
N GLU A 219 -20.99 -5.98 -4.99
CA GLU A 219 -21.21 -5.52 -6.36
C GLU A 219 -20.09 -6.06 -7.27
N CYS A 220 -20.47 -6.89 -8.23
CA CYS A 220 -19.54 -7.44 -9.21
C CYS A 220 -19.38 -6.48 -10.40
N LYS A 221 -18.21 -5.87 -10.58
CA LYS A 221 -17.97 -4.93 -11.70
C LYS A 221 -16.97 -5.48 -12.73
N TRP A 222 -17.43 -5.65 -13.97
CA TRP A 222 -16.58 -5.95 -15.12
C TRP A 222 -16.36 -4.69 -15.98
N THR A 223 -15.15 -4.52 -16.51
CA THR A 223 -14.81 -3.44 -17.44
C THR A 223 -14.29 -4.03 -18.74
N ILE A 224 -14.93 -3.74 -19.86
CA ILE A 224 -14.50 -4.21 -21.18
C ILE A 224 -13.83 -3.04 -21.90
N LEU A 225 -12.59 -3.23 -22.33
CA LEU A 225 -11.82 -2.21 -23.04
C LEU A 225 -11.59 -2.65 -24.49
N ALA A 226 -12.07 -1.84 -25.43
CA ALA A 226 -11.84 -1.99 -26.86
C ALA A 226 -10.88 -0.90 -27.37
N ASP A 227 -10.20 -1.16 -28.49
CA ASP A 227 -9.32 -0.18 -29.12
C ASP A 227 -10.13 0.95 -29.77
N PRO A 228 -9.55 2.16 -29.96
CA PRO A 228 -10.28 3.29 -30.54
C PRO A 228 -10.85 2.97 -31.92
N GLY A 229 -12.18 3.02 -32.05
CA GLY A 229 -12.90 2.73 -33.30
C GLY A 229 -13.60 1.38 -33.33
N ASP A 230 -13.35 0.50 -32.35
CA ASP A 230 -14.03 -0.77 -32.20
C ASP A 230 -15.33 -0.64 -31.40
N THR A 231 -16.33 -1.46 -31.76
CA THR A 231 -17.62 -1.54 -31.06
C THR A 231 -17.69 -2.81 -30.23
N ILE A 232 -18.08 -2.67 -28.96
CA ILE A 232 -18.32 -3.81 -28.08
C ILE A 232 -19.74 -4.35 -28.31
N SER A 233 -19.88 -5.65 -28.56
CA SER A 233 -21.17 -6.34 -28.64
C SER A 233 -21.29 -7.33 -27.49
N LEU A 234 -22.37 -7.22 -26.71
CA LEU A 234 -22.69 -8.14 -25.62
C LEU A 234 -23.78 -9.12 -26.09
N VAL A 235 -23.57 -10.41 -25.85
CA VAL A 235 -24.53 -11.47 -26.15
C VAL A 235 -24.78 -12.25 -24.88
N PHE A 236 -26.02 -12.20 -24.38
CA PHE A 236 -26.45 -12.98 -23.23
C PHE A 236 -26.88 -14.38 -23.69
N THR A 237 -26.12 -15.40 -23.29
CA THR A 237 -26.41 -16.80 -23.65
C THR A 237 -27.34 -17.47 -22.65
N GLU A 238 -27.21 -17.11 -21.36
CA GLU A 238 -28.03 -17.60 -20.25
C GLU A 238 -28.27 -16.44 -19.28
N PHE A 239 -29.50 -16.25 -18.82
CA PHE A 239 -29.88 -15.13 -17.95
C PHE A 239 -30.98 -15.53 -16.97
N GLN A 240 -30.65 -15.56 -15.68
CA GLN A 240 -31.57 -15.81 -14.56
C GLN A 240 -31.12 -14.97 -13.36
N MET A 241 -32.04 -14.26 -12.71
CA MET A 241 -31.78 -13.42 -11.51
C MET A 241 -32.93 -13.55 -10.51
N GLU A 242 -32.65 -13.32 -9.22
CA GLU A 242 -33.69 -13.31 -8.19
C GLU A 242 -34.52 -12.02 -8.23
N GLU A 243 -35.85 -12.14 -8.27
CA GLU A 243 -36.74 -10.99 -8.27
C GLU A 243 -36.58 -10.16 -6.98
N LYS A 244 -36.27 -8.87 -7.13
CA LYS A 244 -36.20 -7.83 -6.07
C LYS A 244 -34.93 -7.82 -5.21
N SER A 245 -33.92 -8.62 -5.52
CA SER A 245 -32.65 -8.62 -4.76
C SER A 245 -31.42 -8.41 -5.65
N ASP A 246 -31.42 -8.93 -6.88
CA ASP A 246 -30.29 -8.81 -7.80
C ASP A 246 -30.66 -7.99 -9.04
N TYR A 247 -29.71 -7.24 -9.59
CA TYR A 247 -29.84 -6.53 -10.87
C TYR A 247 -28.52 -6.54 -11.65
N LEU A 248 -28.61 -6.46 -12.98
CA LEU A 248 -27.45 -6.28 -13.85
C LEU A 248 -27.53 -4.91 -14.53
N GLU A 249 -26.52 -4.07 -14.28
CA GLU A 249 -26.39 -2.76 -14.91
C GLU A 249 -25.24 -2.76 -15.94
N VAL A 250 -25.51 -2.24 -17.15
CA VAL A 250 -24.49 -2.01 -18.18
C VAL A 250 -24.35 -0.52 -18.44
N GLU A 251 -23.25 0.04 -17.96
CA GLU A 251 -22.84 1.43 -18.20
C GLU A 251 -22.12 1.56 -19.55
N GLY A 252 -22.39 2.62 -20.30
CA GLY A 252 -21.70 2.92 -21.58
C GLY A 252 -22.46 2.53 -22.85
N SER A 253 -23.66 1.96 -22.75
CA SER A 253 -24.64 1.93 -23.84
C SER A 253 -25.49 3.20 -23.82
N GLU A 254 -25.88 3.73 -24.98
CA GLU A 254 -26.91 4.77 -25.07
C GLU A 254 -28.22 4.15 -25.61
N PRO A 255 -29.30 4.06 -24.80
CA PRO A 255 -29.39 4.41 -23.38
C PRO A 255 -28.75 3.36 -22.45
N THR A 256 -28.47 3.76 -21.21
CA THR A 256 -28.07 2.83 -20.14
C THR A 256 -29.15 1.78 -19.95
N THR A 257 -28.77 0.51 -19.95
CA THR A 257 -29.73 -0.59 -19.82
C THR A 257 -29.52 -1.30 -18.50
N ILE A 258 -30.62 -1.47 -17.76
CA ILE A 258 -30.68 -2.19 -16.48
C ILE A 258 -31.65 -3.35 -16.69
N TRP A 259 -31.21 -4.56 -16.38
CA TRP A 259 -32.03 -5.76 -16.41
C TRP A 259 -32.29 -6.27 -15.00
#